data_AF-A0A246KWI0-F1
#
_entry.id   AF-A0A246KWI0-F1
#
_cell.length_a   1.000
_cell.length_b   1.000
_cell.length_c   1.000
_cell.angle_alpha   90.00
_cell.angle_beta   90.00
_cell.angle_gamma   90.00
#
_symmetry.space_group_name_H-M   'P 1'
#
loop_
_entity.id
_entity.type
_entity.pdbx_description
1 polymer ?
#
loop_
_entity_poly.entity_id
_entity_poly.type
_entity_poly.pdbx_seq_one_letter_code
_entity_poly.pdbx_strand_id
1 'polypeptide(L)'
;MSWLFLLSILGIIIFYPAYFYLLHEFKVRLERDHPELSRRKRPGVSWAFEGAYQRLRAVKRGRLDGVILSKSVCDSHRLASLFLYLGMTSFMVLLMLGLYDSVWGGGKR
;
A
#
# COMPACT_ATOMS: atom_id res chain seq x y z
N MET A 1 -13.69 12.41 -22.93
CA MET A 1 -12.58 12.16 -21.97
C MET A 1 -13.05 12.52 -20.56
N SER A 2 -14.04 11.79 -20.05
CA SER A 2 -13.93 10.61 -19.17
C SER A 2 -13.62 10.99 -17.72
N TRP A 3 -14.64 11.47 -16.98
CA TRP A 3 -14.56 11.74 -15.53
C TRP A 3 -13.97 10.58 -14.72
N LEU A 4 -14.12 9.33 -15.21
CA LEU A 4 -13.48 8.15 -14.64
C LEU A 4 -11.94 8.24 -14.64
N PHE A 5 -11.34 8.83 -15.66
CA PHE A 5 -9.90 9.07 -15.74
C PHE A 5 -9.46 10.09 -14.68
N LEU A 6 -10.18 11.22 -14.56
CA LEU A 6 -9.90 12.25 -13.56
C LEU A 6 -10.09 11.73 -12.12
N LEU A 7 -11.17 10.99 -11.87
CA LEU A 7 -11.44 10.35 -10.58
C LEU A 7 -10.35 9.33 -10.21
N SER A 8 -9.85 8.60 -11.19
CA SER A 8 -8.81 7.60 -10.94
C SER A 8 -7.45 8.26 -10.68
N ILE A 9 -7.11 9.35 -11.37
CA ILE A 9 -5.91 10.16 -11.06
C ILE A 9 -6.02 10.74 -9.67
N LEU A 10 -7.17 11.35 -9.34
CA LEU A 10 -7.42 11.89 -8.01
C LEU A 10 -7.30 10.80 -6.93
N GLY A 11 -7.85 9.61 -7.22
CA GLY A 11 -7.70 8.42 -6.38
C GLY A 11 -6.23 8.07 -6.13
N ILE A 12 -5.39 8.01 -7.16
CA ILE A 12 -3.95 7.74 -6.99
C ILE A 12 -3.28 8.83 -6.14
N ILE A 13 -3.56 10.11 -6.44
CA ILE A 13 -2.96 11.25 -5.74
C ILE A 13 -3.32 11.24 -4.25
N ILE A 14 -4.50 10.74 -3.87
CA ILE A 14 -4.93 10.67 -2.47
C ILE A 14 -4.48 9.36 -1.81
N PHE A 15 -4.71 8.23 -2.46
CA PHE A 15 -4.49 6.90 -1.88
C PHE A 15 -3.01 6.58 -1.73
N TYR A 16 -2.15 7.04 -2.63
CA TYR A 16 -0.73 6.71 -2.60
C TYR A 16 0.02 7.43 -1.46
N PRO A 17 -0.14 8.74 -1.23
CA PRO A 17 0.42 9.41 -0.05
C PRO A 17 -0.20 8.90 1.25
N ALA A 18 -1.51 8.64 1.28
CA ALA A 18 -2.18 8.08 2.45
C ALA A 18 -1.62 6.70 2.82
N TYR A 19 -1.39 5.85 1.82
CA TYR A 19 -0.73 4.57 2.00
C TYR A 19 0.67 4.72 2.60
N PHE A 20 1.51 5.62 2.07
CA PHE A 20 2.85 5.83 2.61
C PHE A 20 2.83 6.36 4.04
N TYR A 21 1.91 7.28 4.35
CA TYR A 21 1.70 7.77 5.70
C TYR A 21 1.33 6.63 6.66
N LEU A 22 0.35 5.80 6.29
CA LEU A 22 -0.09 4.67 7.10
C LEU A 22 0.98 3.58 7.24
N LEU A 23 1.80 3.38 6.21
CA LEU A 23 2.94 2.46 6.26
C LEU A 23 4.02 2.96 7.22
N HIS A 24 4.29 4.26 7.22
CA HIS A 24 5.20 4.88 8.18
C HIS A 24 4.65 4.77 9.60
N GLU A 25 3.35 5.01 9.79
CA GLU A 25 2.70 4.87 11.09
C GLU A 25 2.71 3.42 11.59
N PHE A 26 2.47 2.43 10.71
CA PHE A 26 2.62 1.02 11.02
C PHE A 26 4.05 0.69 11.48
N LYS A 27 5.06 1.21 10.78
CA LYS A 27 6.46 1.03 11.14
C LYS A 27 6.75 1.57 12.54
N VAL A 28 6.36 2.82 12.82
CA VAL A 28 6.59 3.46 14.12
C VAL A 28 5.89 2.71 15.25
N ARG A 29 4.63 2.30 15.06
CA ARG A 29 3.89 1.51 16.06
C ARG A 29 4.50 0.13 16.27
N LEU A 30 4.95 -0.53 15.21
CA LEU A 30 5.62 -1.83 15.29
C LEU A 30 6.97 -1.74 16.01
N GLU A 31 7.76 -0.69 15.77
CA GLU A 31 9.02 -0.44 16.48
C GLU A 31 8.80 -0.16 17.97
N ARG A 32 7.73 0.58 18.30
CA ARG A 32 7.38 0.92 19.68
C ARG A 32 6.86 -0.28 20.48
N ASP A 33 5.93 -1.04 19.92
CA ASP A 33 5.25 -2.14 20.62
C ASP A 33 6.05 -3.45 20.56
N HIS A 34 6.84 -3.64 19.50
CA HIS A 34 7.60 -4.87 19.23
C HIS A 34 9.04 -4.58 18.75
N PRO A 35 9.90 -3.99 19.60
CA PRO A 35 11.28 -3.66 19.24
C PRO A 35 12.11 -4.89 18.85
N GLU A 36 11.76 -6.09 19.32
CA GLU A 36 12.38 -7.37 18.97
C GLU A 36 12.15 -7.76 17.51
N LEU A 37 10.96 -7.49 16.98
CA LEU A 37 10.65 -7.69 15.56
C LEU A 37 11.35 -6.63 14.73
N SER A 38 11.53 -5.42 15.27
CA SER A 38 12.35 -4.39 14.63
C SER A 38 13.83 -4.76 14.54
N ARG A 39 14.41 -5.29 15.62
CA ARG A 39 15.83 -5.67 15.65
C ARG A 39 16.19 -6.85 14.78
N ARG A 40 15.24 -7.73 14.40
CA ARG A 40 15.43 -8.74 13.34
C ARG A 40 15.50 -8.06 11.96
N LYS A 41 16.47 -7.18 11.78
CA LYS A 41 16.93 -6.69 10.48
C LYS A 41 17.42 -7.91 9.70
N ARG A 42 16.71 -8.27 8.62
CA ARG A 42 17.35 -9.09 7.59
C ARG A 42 18.57 -8.31 7.09
N PRO A 43 19.78 -8.86 7.16
CA PRO A 43 20.96 -8.19 6.63
C PRO A 43 20.73 -7.89 5.15
N GLY A 44 20.87 -6.63 4.74
CA GLY A 44 20.72 -6.18 3.35
C GLY A 44 19.42 -5.45 2.99
N VAL A 45 18.42 -5.36 3.88
CA VAL A 45 17.18 -4.61 3.58
C VAL A 45 17.17 -3.26 4.29
N SER A 46 17.21 -2.18 3.50
CA SER A 46 16.98 -0.82 3.96
C SER A 46 15.61 -0.71 4.65
N TRP A 47 15.63 -0.22 5.88
CA TRP A 47 14.43 0.00 6.71
C TRP A 47 13.63 1.25 6.29
N ALA A 48 13.92 1.85 5.14
CA ALA A 48 13.23 3.05 4.68
C ALA A 48 11.75 2.74 4.37
N PHE A 49 11.49 1.92 3.36
CA PHE A 49 10.12 1.59 2.90
C PHE A 49 9.95 0.13 2.49
N GLU A 50 10.93 -0.47 1.82
CA GLU A 50 10.85 -1.89 1.42
C GLU A 50 10.74 -2.83 2.62
N GLY A 51 11.52 -2.60 3.68
CA GLY A 51 11.43 -3.42 4.89
C GLY A 51 10.07 -3.33 5.59
N ALA A 52 9.46 -2.14 5.62
CA ALA A 52 8.13 -1.94 6.19
C ALA A 52 7.05 -2.60 5.33
N TYR A 53 7.15 -2.48 4.00
CA TYR A 53 6.24 -3.12 3.06
C TYR A 53 6.32 -4.65 3.12
N GLN A 54 7.52 -5.23 3.14
CA GLN A 54 7.71 -6.67 3.27
C GLN A 54 7.08 -7.21 4.55
N ARG A 55 7.20 -6.46 5.65
CA ARG A 55 6.60 -6.84 6.95
C ARG A 55 5.10 -6.68 6.94
N LEU A 56 4.58 -5.59 6.36
CA LEU A 56 3.15 -5.43 6.12
C LEU A 56 2.60 -6.66 5.39
N ARG A 57 3.28 -7.10 4.31
CA ARG A 57 2.89 -8.29 3.54
C ARG A 57 3.07 -9.61 4.30
N ALA A 58 4.02 -9.68 5.22
CA ALA A 58 4.30 -10.86 6.03
C ALA A 58 3.30 -11.05 7.18
N VAL A 59 2.53 -10.01 7.55
CA VAL A 59 1.46 -10.15 8.55
C VAL A 59 0.39 -11.10 8.03
N LYS A 60 0.19 -12.23 8.72
CA LYS A 60 -0.91 -13.17 8.46
C LYS A 60 -1.73 -13.37 9.73
N ARG A 61 -3.05 -13.14 9.63
CA ARG A 61 -4.02 -13.30 10.74
C ARG A 61 -3.59 -12.55 12.03
N GLY A 62 -3.07 -11.32 11.88
CA GLY A 62 -2.62 -10.51 13.03
C GLY A 62 -1.33 -11.02 13.69
N ARG A 63 -0.59 -11.91 13.03
CA ARG A 63 0.72 -12.38 13.51
C ARG A 63 1.82 -11.97 12.53
N LEU A 64 2.97 -11.62 13.08
CA LEU A 64 4.20 -11.34 12.33
C LEU A 64 5.33 -12.20 12.93
N ASP A 65 5.97 -13.04 12.11
CA ASP A 65 7.01 -13.99 12.54
C ASP A 65 6.64 -14.82 13.79
N GLY A 66 5.36 -15.20 13.90
CA GLY A 66 4.82 -15.99 15.02
C GLY A 66 4.43 -15.17 16.25
N VAL A 67 4.77 -13.88 16.32
CA VAL A 67 4.38 -12.96 17.40
C VAL A 67 2.98 -12.41 17.13
N ILE A 68 2.13 -12.40 18.16
CA ILE A 68 0.80 -11.79 18.10
C ILE A 68 0.97 -10.28 18.17
N LEU A 69 0.50 -9.57 17.15
CA LEU A 69 0.58 -8.11 17.08
C LEU A 69 -0.45 -7.46 18.00
N SER A 70 -0.09 -6.30 18.56
CA SER A 70 -1.04 -5.43 19.27
C SER A 70 -2.19 -5.00 18.34
N LYS A 71 -3.36 -4.72 18.94
CA LYS A 71 -4.56 -4.28 18.20
C LYS A 71 -4.31 -3.01 17.39
N SER A 72 -3.55 -2.06 17.96
CA SER A 72 -3.14 -0.80 17.32
C SER A 72 -2.31 -1.01 16.06
N VAL A 73 -1.46 -2.05 16.02
CA VAL A 73 -0.63 -2.42 14.87
C VAL A 73 -1.44 -3.20 13.82
N CYS A 74 -2.40 -4.02 14.26
CA CYS A 74 -3.33 -4.67 13.33
C CYS A 74 -4.24 -3.68 12.60
N ASP A 75 -4.74 -2.66 13.30
CA ASP A 75 -5.60 -1.63 12.72
C ASP A 75 -4.84 -0.78 11.70
N SER A 76 -3.61 -0.36 12.01
CA SER A 76 -2.76 0.36 11.04
C SER A 76 -2.39 -0.51 9.84
N HIS A 77 -2.10 -1.80 10.04
CA HIS A 77 -1.88 -2.75 8.95
C HIS A 77 -3.11 -2.86 8.03
N ARG A 78 -4.31 -2.98 8.61
CA ARG A 78 -5.57 -3.10 7.85
C ARG A 78 -5.83 -1.85 7.04
N LEU A 79 -5.64 -0.67 7.63
CA LEU A 79 -5.79 0.61 6.94
C LEU A 79 -4.77 0.76 5.82
N ALA A 80 -3.48 0.52 6.08
CA ALA A 80 -2.43 0.60 5.06
C ALA A 80 -2.73 -0.36 3.88
N SER A 81 -3.14 -1.60 4.17
CA SER A 81 -3.51 -2.56 3.13
C SER A 81 -4.72 -2.09 2.32
N LEU A 82 -5.74 -1.54 2.97
CA LEU A 82 -6.95 -1.06 2.31
C LEU A 82 -6.65 0.10 1.34
N PHE A 83 -5.83 1.07 1.76
CA PHE A 83 -5.40 2.17 0.91
C PHE A 83 -4.50 1.71 -0.25
N LEU A 84 -3.64 0.71 -0.02
CA LEU A 84 -2.84 0.11 -1.07
C LEU A 84 -3.72 -0.55 -2.14
N TYR A 85 -4.72 -1.32 -1.73
CA TYR A 85 -5.66 -1.95 -2.66
C TYR A 85 -6.50 -0.92 -3.42
N LEU A 86 -7.00 0.11 -2.73
CA LEU A 86 -7.73 1.21 -3.38
C LEU A 86 -6.87 1.91 -4.44
N GLY A 87 -5.62 2.26 -4.11
CA GLY A 87 -4.68 2.86 -5.06
C GLY A 87 -4.40 1.94 -6.26
N MET A 88 -4.21 0.65 -6.01
CA MET A 88 -4.00 -0.34 -7.07
C MET A 88 -5.21 -0.50 -7.98
N THR A 89 -6.43 -0.50 -7.43
CA THR A 89 -7.68 -0.54 -8.21
C THR A 89 -7.83 0.71 -9.06
N SER A 90 -7.59 1.90 -8.51
CA SER A 90 -7.61 3.15 -9.28
C SER A 90 -6.59 3.14 -10.42
N PHE A 91 -5.39 2.62 -10.18
CA PHE A 91 -4.38 2.46 -11.22
C PHE A 91 -4.78 1.45 -12.31
N MET A 92 -5.38 0.32 -11.94
CA MET A 92 -5.91 -0.66 -12.90
C MET A 92 -7.00 -0.06 -13.81
N VAL A 93 -7.91 0.73 -13.24
CA VAL A 93 -8.94 1.44 -14.01
C VAL A 93 -8.30 2.43 -15.00
N LEU A 94 -7.26 3.16 -14.59
CA LEU A 94 -6.52 4.04 -15.49
C LEU A 94 -5.85 3.30 -16.64
N LEU A 95 -5.18 2.19 -16.35
CA LEU A 95 -4.55 1.37 -17.37
C LEU A 95 -5.58 0.85 -18.37
N MET A 96 -6.72 0.34 -17.89
CA MET A 96 -7.81 -0.14 -18.75
C MET A 96 -8.39 0.97 -19.63
N LEU A 97 -8.64 2.15 -19.07
CA LEU A 97 -9.12 3.31 -19.83
C LEU A 97 -8.11 3.76 -20.89
N GLY A 98 -6.82 3.82 -20.53
CA GLY A 98 -5.75 4.17 -21.46
C GLY A 98 -5.57 3.14 -22.57
N LEU A 99 -5.65 1.84 -22.25
CA LEU A 99 -5.59 0.77 -23.24
C LEU A 99 -6.79 0.83 -24.18
N TYR A 100 -7.99 1.04 -23.65
CA TYR A 100 -9.21 1.18 -24.44
C TYR A 100 -9.11 2.36 -25.41
N ASP A 101 -8.66 3.52 -24.95
CA ASP A 101 -8.46 4.70 -25.79
C ASP A 101 -7.37 4.47 -26.84
N SER A 102 -6.28 3.79 -26.48
CA SER A 102 -5.19 3.48 -27.41
C SER A 102 -5.59 2.48 -28.51
N VAL A 103 -6.44 1.49 -28.20
CA VAL A 103 -6.82 0.43 -29.15
C VAL A 103 -8.04 0.85 -29.98
N TRP A 104 -9.05 1.49 -29.37
CA TRP A 104 -10.31 1.85 -30.03
C TRP A 104 -10.42 3.34 -30.39
N GLY A 105 -9.70 4.23 -29.69
CA GLY A 105 -9.73 5.68 -29.93
C GLY A 105 -8.89 6.15 -31.11
N GLY A 106 -7.92 5.34 -31.56
CA GLY A 106 -7.07 5.63 -32.73
C GLY A 106 -7.78 5.58 -34.10
N GLY A 107 -9.06 5.19 -34.14
CA GLY A 107 -9.86 5.02 -35.36
C GLY A 107 -10.64 6.26 -35.84
N LYS A 108 -10.56 7.40 -35.13
CA LYS A 108 -11.16 8.66 -35.58
C LYS A 108 -10.07 9.70 -35.82
N ARG A 109 -9.46 9.61 -37.01
CA ARG A 109 -8.98 10.80 -37.73
C ARG A 109 -10.15 11.46 -38.41
#